data_AF-A0A072VEF1-F1
#
_entry.id   AF-A0A072VEF1-F1
#
_cell.length_a   1.000
_cell.length_b   1.000
_cell.length_c   1.000
_cell.angle_alpha   90.00
_cell.angle_beta   90.00
_cell.angle_gamma   90.00
#
_symmetry.space_group_name_H-M   'P 1'
#
loop_
_entity.id
_entity.type
_entity.pdbx_description
1 polymer ?
#
loop_
_entity_poly.entity_id
_entity_poly.type
_entity_poly.pdbx_seq_one_letter_code
_entity_poly.pdbx_strand_id
1 'polypeptide(L)'
;MEVPRDIAFEIFSWLPAKSVCKLNSTCNSVTGFSEETVFKRKQSRNLLGRDDTCLFIQPERIIQKYVKRVELHPLPEDRQSSGVPEKVLRLLSNSTSVLASGNGLLLCQTINDHGPIEFFIFNPITKCRSFIPTPESLQRNHDFANINIMLDFSSDDYKVFLFENPMEWSSINCYTCRVYHEKEGVWKTMDNGFLAGGRNMNFDMNLFHNKAIYVISDCSHYFAKPSPFYKPYIMSYHLENGNSTMLRLPREAIRGCHTMTNMGIFNWGKVSSSKRSICLVKVRKSVFTVWYLKDYESSSWQKVLKVRVRGLGLQEKNPQVTGFTVTNGDILVFATEEKVYSCGLNEERFMMVEEIGQHNCRFNLRLFSYSDTFRSCGINAVTWN
;
A
#
# COMPACT_ATOMS: atom_id res chain seq x y z
N MET A 1 27.06 28.93 18.51
CA MET A 1 27.57 27.64 19.00
C MET A 1 27.36 26.65 17.86
N GLU A 2 28.43 26.20 17.23
CA GLU A 2 28.33 25.23 16.12
C GLU A 2 28.04 23.84 16.72
N VAL A 3 26.99 23.19 16.22
CA VAL A 3 26.69 21.80 16.60
C VAL A 3 27.67 20.89 15.85
N PRO A 4 28.38 19.97 16.54
CA PRO A 4 29.25 18.99 15.90
C PRO A 4 28.53 18.21 14.79
N ARG A 5 29.23 17.95 13.68
CA ARG A 5 28.64 17.34 12.46
C ARG A 5 28.02 15.97 12.72
N ASP A 6 28.63 15.17 13.59
CA ASP A 6 28.15 13.86 14.04
C ASP A 6 26.85 13.95 14.86
N ILE A 7 26.74 14.94 15.75
CA ILE A 7 25.51 15.21 16.50
C ILE A 7 24.42 15.71 15.54
N ALA A 8 24.76 16.61 14.62
CA ALA A 8 23.86 17.05 13.58
C ALA A 8 23.38 15.85 12.75
N PHE A 9 24.29 15.03 12.24
CA PHE A 9 23.99 13.84 11.45
C PHE A 9 22.98 12.92 12.16
N GLU A 10 23.18 12.68 13.47
CA GLU A 10 22.22 11.93 14.27
C GLU A 10 20.84 12.60 14.28
N ILE A 11 20.77 13.87 14.70
CA ILE A 11 19.50 14.61 14.80
C ILE A 11 18.76 14.65 13.46
N PHE A 12 19.45 15.00 12.38
CA PHE A 12 18.88 15.11 11.05
C PHE A 12 18.41 13.75 10.50
N SER A 13 19.02 12.64 10.92
CA SER A 13 18.59 11.30 10.52
C SER A 13 17.22 10.90 11.09
N TRP A 14 16.71 11.62 12.09
CA TRP A 14 15.35 11.43 12.65
C TRP A 14 14.31 12.37 12.04
N LEU A 15 14.69 13.18 11.05
CA LEU A 15 13.78 14.12 10.39
C LEU A 15 13.27 13.58 9.06
N PRO A 16 12.00 13.87 8.70
CA PRO A 16 11.49 13.62 7.36
C PRO A 16 12.37 14.24 6.28
N ALA A 17 12.50 13.60 5.12
CA ALA A 17 13.42 14.03 4.07
C ALA A 17 13.15 15.46 3.60
N LYS A 18 11.88 15.87 3.50
CA LYS A 18 11.45 17.25 3.23
C LYS A 18 12.09 18.26 4.18
N SER A 19 12.07 17.95 5.48
CA SER A 19 12.61 18.85 6.50
C SER A 19 14.11 19.03 6.33
N VAL A 20 14.83 17.95 6.03
CA VAL A 20 16.25 17.99 5.71
C VAL A 20 16.51 18.78 4.42
N CYS A 21 15.73 18.56 3.35
CA CYS A 21 15.85 19.32 2.11
C CYS A 21 15.66 20.83 2.32
N LYS A 22 14.66 21.24 3.11
CA LYS A 22 14.42 22.64 3.47
C LYS A 22 15.58 23.25 4.26
N LEU A 23 16.19 22.47 5.15
CA LEU A 23 17.34 22.92 5.93
C LEU A 23 18.60 23.01 5.05
N ASN A 24 18.83 22.06 4.14
CA ASN A 24 19.94 22.10 3.17
C ASN A 24 19.88 23.33 2.26
N SER A 25 18.68 23.82 1.91
CA SER A 25 18.53 25.03 1.10
C SER A 25 18.82 26.33 1.88
N THR A 26 18.95 26.26 3.21
CA THR A 26 19.09 27.44 4.08
C THR A 26 20.37 27.44 4.92
N CYS A 27 21.06 26.31 5.05
CA CYS A 27 22.21 26.15 5.94
C CYS A 27 23.36 25.35 5.30
N ASN A 28 24.50 26.02 5.11
CA ASN A 28 25.72 25.42 4.51
C ASN A 28 26.38 24.35 5.40
N SER A 29 26.11 24.32 6.71
CA SER A 29 26.70 23.30 7.60
C SER A 29 26.02 21.93 7.51
N VAL A 30 24.87 21.85 6.82
CA VAL A 30 24.04 20.64 6.65
C VAL A 30 24.07 20.17 5.18
N THR A 31 24.60 20.99 4.27
CA THR A 31 24.71 20.62 2.85
C THR A 31 25.54 19.36 2.68
N GLY A 32 24.98 18.36 2.02
CA GLY A 32 25.66 17.10 1.69
C GLY A 32 25.09 15.86 2.39
N PHE A 33 24.40 15.99 3.54
CA PHE A 33 23.81 14.82 4.21
C PHE A 33 22.84 14.07 3.30
N SER A 34 22.01 14.79 2.54
CA SER A 34 21.08 14.20 1.58
C SER A 34 21.75 13.47 0.42
N GLU A 35 23.07 13.58 0.24
CA GLU A 35 23.83 12.86 -0.77
C GLU A 35 24.59 11.65 -0.20
N GLU A 36 24.92 11.68 1.09
CA GLU A 36 25.67 10.62 1.77
C GLU A 36 24.86 9.32 1.91
N THR A 37 25.33 8.24 1.29
CA THR A 37 24.69 6.90 1.35
C THR A 37 24.46 6.41 2.78
N VAL A 38 25.40 6.69 3.69
CA VAL A 38 25.30 6.30 5.10
C VAL A 38 24.17 7.05 5.80
N PHE A 39 24.02 8.35 5.51
CA PHE A 39 22.93 9.16 6.05
C PHE A 39 21.58 8.68 5.52
N LYS A 40 21.45 8.50 4.19
CA LYS A 40 20.23 8.00 3.54
C LYS A 40 19.72 6.71 4.19
N ARG A 41 20.63 5.75 4.39
CA ARG A 41 20.35 4.46 5.03
C ARG A 41 19.93 4.60 6.48
N LYS A 42 20.64 5.43 7.26
CA LYS A 42 20.30 5.65 8.67
C LYS A 42 18.94 6.33 8.80
N GLN A 43 18.69 7.35 7.98
CA GLN A 43 17.44 8.09 7.99
C GLN A 43 16.25 7.21 7.60
N SER A 44 16.34 6.44 6.51
CA SER A 44 15.25 5.54 6.11
C SER A 44 14.99 4.41 7.12
N ARG A 45 15.99 4.02 7.92
CA ARG A 45 15.82 3.08 9.05
C ARG A 45 15.18 3.74 10.26
N ASN A 46 15.62 4.93 10.65
CA ASN A 46 15.07 5.66 11.79
C ASN A 46 13.60 6.07 11.56
N LEU A 47 13.24 6.33 10.30
CA LEU A 47 11.86 6.60 9.90
C LEU A 47 11.06 5.32 9.61
N LEU A 48 11.71 4.15 9.55
CA LEU A 48 11.01 2.87 9.42
C LEU A 48 10.16 2.64 10.67
N GLY A 49 8.84 2.75 10.51
CA GLY A 49 7.89 2.60 11.61
C GLY A 49 7.43 3.89 12.25
N ARG A 50 7.79 5.05 11.69
CA ARG A 50 6.98 6.24 11.87
C ARG A 50 5.69 6.13 11.06
N ASP A 51 4.72 6.92 11.49
CA ASP A 51 3.44 7.05 10.81
C ASP A 51 3.65 7.71 9.44
N ASP A 52 2.94 7.18 8.45
CA ASP A 52 2.82 7.81 7.15
C ASP A 52 2.08 9.14 7.30
N THR A 53 2.52 10.13 6.53
CA THR A 53 2.07 11.52 6.63
C THR A 53 1.20 11.93 5.46
N CYS A 54 1.21 11.16 4.38
CA CYS A 54 0.49 11.47 3.14
C CYS A 54 -0.21 10.24 2.55
N LEU A 55 -1.08 10.51 1.58
CA LEU A 55 -1.87 9.52 0.87
C LEU A 55 -1.85 9.80 -0.63
N PHE A 56 -1.34 8.84 -1.41
CA PHE A 56 -1.54 8.83 -2.85
C PHE A 56 -2.92 8.27 -3.19
N ILE A 57 -3.61 8.93 -4.12
CA ILE A 57 -4.93 8.55 -4.62
C ILE A 57 -4.84 8.38 -6.13
N GLN A 58 -5.35 7.27 -6.64
CA GLN A 58 -5.51 7.06 -8.08
C GLN A 58 -6.72 6.17 -8.39
N PRO A 59 -7.26 6.22 -9.63
CA PRO A 59 -8.21 5.23 -10.09
C PRO A 59 -7.57 3.82 -10.15
N GLU A 60 -8.35 2.78 -9.83
CA GLU A 60 -7.98 1.36 -9.94
C GLU A 60 -7.59 1.02 -11.39
N ARG A 61 -8.34 1.55 -12.36
CA ARG A 61 -8.03 1.44 -13.78
C ARG A 61 -7.65 2.79 -14.35
N ILE A 62 -6.37 2.96 -14.61
CA ILE A 62 -5.87 4.15 -15.29
C ILE A 62 -6.06 3.98 -16.80
N ILE A 63 -7.28 4.28 -17.25
CA ILE A 63 -7.61 4.40 -18.67
C ILE A 63 -7.26 5.82 -19.13
N GLN A 64 -6.80 5.99 -20.37
CA GLN A 64 -6.34 7.28 -20.92
C GLN A 64 -7.31 8.47 -20.72
N LYS A 65 -8.62 8.20 -20.54
CA LYS A 65 -9.68 9.21 -20.39
C LYS A 65 -9.59 10.06 -19.11
N TYR A 66 -8.76 9.74 -18.14
CA TYR A 66 -8.59 10.55 -16.93
C TYR A 66 -7.49 11.61 -17.08
N VAL A 67 -7.87 12.87 -16.82
CA VAL A 67 -7.02 14.09 -16.93
C VAL A 67 -6.03 14.24 -15.77
N LYS A 68 -6.35 13.70 -14.59
CA LYS A 68 -5.43 13.56 -13.45
C LYS A 68 -5.51 12.14 -12.92
N ARG A 69 -4.37 11.46 -12.86
CA ARG A 69 -4.32 10.02 -12.59
C ARG A 69 -3.79 9.70 -11.20
N VAL A 70 -2.92 10.55 -10.65
CA VAL A 70 -2.33 10.38 -9.32
C VAL A 70 -2.37 11.72 -8.59
N GLU A 71 -2.96 11.72 -7.40
CA GLU A 71 -3.03 12.86 -6.48
C GLU A 71 -2.34 12.51 -5.16
N LEU A 72 -1.86 13.52 -4.43
CA LEU A 72 -1.21 13.36 -3.14
C LEU A 72 -1.84 14.30 -2.11
N HIS A 73 -2.35 13.72 -1.03
CA HIS A 73 -3.05 14.45 0.03
C HIS A 73 -2.35 14.25 1.37
N PRO A 74 -2.12 15.30 2.17
CA PRO A 74 -1.58 15.15 3.52
C PRO A 74 -2.63 14.51 4.44
N LEU A 75 -2.18 13.65 5.36
CA LEU A 75 -3.02 13.13 6.43
C LEU A 75 -3.21 14.19 7.53
N PRO A 76 -4.29 14.12 8.31
CA PRO A 76 -4.68 15.26 9.16
C PRO A 76 -3.70 15.64 10.26
N GLU A 77 -2.88 14.70 10.75
CA GLU A 77 -1.84 14.96 11.75
C GLU A 77 -0.68 15.79 11.19
N ASP A 78 -0.48 15.79 9.88
CA ASP A 78 0.63 16.46 9.22
C ASP A 78 0.13 17.29 8.02
N ARG A 79 -0.70 18.31 8.30
CA ARG A 79 -1.22 19.26 7.28
C ARG A 79 -0.14 20.09 6.58
N GLN A 80 1.13 19.83 6.82
CA GLN A 80 2.20 20.47 6.07
C GLN A 80 2.33 19.85 4.67
N SER A 81 2.90 20.60 3.72
CA SER A 81 3.18 20.10 2.36
C SER A 81 3.85 18.71 2.40
N SER A 82 3.49 17.80 1.50
CA SER A 82 4.03 16.43 1.42
C SER A 82 5.54 16.34 1.10
N GLY A 83 6.18 17.47 0.79
CA GLY A 83 7.59 17.53 0.38
C GLY A 83 7.86 17.04 -1.04
N VAL A 84 6.88 16.40 -1.68
CA VAL A 84 6.98 15.97 -3.07
C VAL A 84 6.87 17.19 -4.00
N PRO A 85 7.86 17.44 -4.88
CA PRO A 85 7.81 18.57 -5.79
C PRO A 85 6.64 18.49 -6.79
N GLU A 86 6.02 19.64 -7.11
CA GLU A 86 4.90 19.73 -8.06
C GLU A 86 5.21 19.12 -9.44
N LYS A 87 6.45 19.30 -9.95
CA LYS A 87 6.90 18.69 -11.20
C LYS A 87 6.84 17.15 -11.16
N VAL A 88 7.14 16.56 -10.00
CA VAL A 88 7.09 15.12 -9.78
C VAL A 88 5.65 14.62 -9.74
N LEU A 89 4.75 15.35 -9.07
CA LEU A 89 3.32 15.02 -9.06
C LEU A 89 2.72 15.06 -10.47
N ARG A 90 3.11 16.04 -11.30
CA ARG A 90 2.69 16.10 -12.71
C ARG A 90 3.19 14.90 -13.51
N LEU A 91 4.44 14.49 -13.32
CA LEU A 91 5.00 13.29 -13.95
C LEU A 91 4.16 12.05 -13.60
N LEU A 92 3.95 11.81 -12.30
CA LEU A 92 3.18 10.68 -11.80
C LEU A 92 1.75 10.70 -12.36
N SER A 93 1.10 11.87 -12.37
CA SER A 93 -0.27 12.03 -12.86
C SER A 93 -0.41 11.84 -14.37
N ASN A 94 0.65 11.99 -15.17
CA ASN A 94 0.55 11.96 -16.63
C ASN A 94 0.93 10.61 -17.23
N SER A 95 1.91 9.92 -16.66
CA SER A 95 2.60 8.81 -17.34
C SER A 95 2.78 7.57 -16.47
N THR A 96 2.21 7.53 -15.27
CA THR A 96 2.52 6.48 -14.30
C THR A 96 1.28 5.97 -13.56
N SER A 97 1.29 4.67 -13.26
CA SER A 97 0.42 4.01 -12.29
C SER A 97 1.23 3.63 -11.05
N VAL A 98 0.78 4.02 -9.86
CA VAL A 98 1.35 3.54 -8.60
C VAL A 98 0.76 2.17 -8.29
N LEU A 99 1.62 1.19 -8.02
CA LEU A 99 1.23 -0.18 -7.70
C LEU A 99 1.43 -0.49 -6.21
N ALA A 100 2.44 0.10 -5.59
CA ALA A 100 2.70 0.00 -4.16
C ALA A 100 3.52 1.20 -3.67
N SER A 101 3.47 1.46 -2.37
CA SER A 101 4.19 2.55 -1.69
C SER A 101 4.70 2.07 -0.34
N GLY A 102 5.84 2.60 0.10
CA GLY A 102 6.32 2.42 1.47
C GLY A 102 7.74 2.94 1.67
N ASN A 103 8.01 3.44 2.88
CA ASN A 103 9.31 3.96 3.31
C ASN A 103 9.98 4.89 2.25
N GLY A 104 9.22 5.86 1.73
CA GLY A 104 9.68 6.85 0.73
C GLY A 104 9.77 6.37 -0.72
N LEU A 105 9.53 5.08 -0.98
CA LEU A 105 9.60 4.52 -2.33
C LEU A 105 8.21 4.20 -2.88
N LEU A 106 8.06 4.39 -4.19
CA LEU A 106 6.92 3.96 -4.98
C LEU A 106 7.37 2.87 -5.94
N LEU A 107 6.58 1.81 -6.07
CA LEU A 107 6.64 0.92 -7.21
C LEU A 107 5.62 1.40 -8.24
N CYS A 108 6.13 1.68 -9.42
CA CYS A 108 5.42 2.33 -10.47
C CYS A 108 5.45 1.50 -11.75
N GLN A 109 4.42 1.69 -12.56
CA GLN A 109 4.32 1.16 -13.91
C GLN A 109 4.16 2.32 -14.90
N THR A 110 4.92 2.29 -15.99
CA THR A 110 4.75 3.25 -17.09
C THR A 110 3.42 2.99 -17.81
N ILE A 111 2.65 4.06 -18.04
CA ILE A 111 1.42 3.99 -18.84
C ILE A 111 1.81 4.27 -20.30
N ASN A 112 1.91 3.21 -21.11
CA ASN A 112 2.15 3.30 -22.54
C ASN A 112 1.25 2.31 -23.28
N ASP A 113 0.35 2.82 -24.13
CA ASP A 113 -0.63 2.02 -24.89
C ASP A 113 -0.01 1.13 -25.97
N HIS A 114 1.24 1.41 -26.37
CA HIS A 114 1.89 0.75 -27.51
C HIS A 114 3.26 0.16 -27.16
N GLY A 115 3.71 0.30 -25.91
CA GLY A 115 5.01 -0.17 -25.45
C GLY A 115 4.91 -1.36 -24.51
N PRO A 116 6.04 -2.05 -24.25
CA PRO A 116 6.09 -3.07 -23.22
C PRO A 116 5.77 -2.46 -21.84
N ILE A 117 5.22 -3.29 -20.95
CA ILE A 117 5.06 -2.92 -19.54
C ILE A 117 6.46 -2.68 -18.97
N GLU A 118 6.66 -1.53 -18.34
CA GLU A 118 7.90 -1.20 -17.63
C GLU A 118 7.59 -0.93 -16.17
N PHE A 119 8.31 -1.61 -15.29
CA PHE A 119 8.27 -1.37 -13.85
C PHE A 119 9.47 -0.55 -13.42
N PHE A 120 9.27 0.36 -12.48
CA PHE A 120 10.36 1.10 -11.87
C PHE A 120 10.06 1.43 -10.42
N ILE A 121 11.12 1.48 -9.62
CA ILE A 121 11.10 2.05 -8.28
C ILE A 121 11.42 3.53 -8.40
N PHE A 122 10.66 4.35 -7.69
CA PHE A 122 10.81 5.80 -7.70
C PHE A 122 10.81 6.36 -6.29
N ASN A 123 11.73 7.28 -5.99
CA ASN A 123 11.69 8.09 -4.80
C ASN A 123 11.28 9.52 -5.21
N PRO A 124 10.06 9.98 -4.86
CA PRO A 124 9.58 11.30 -5.24
C PRO A 124 10.40 12.47 -4.69
N ILE A 125 11.10 12.29 -3.56
CA ILE A 125 11.89 13.33 -2.90
C ILE A 125 13.25 13.48 -3.55
N THR A 126 13.98 12.38 -3.74
CA THR A 126 15.30 12.41 -4.41
C THR A 126 15.19 12.52 -5.92
N LYS A 127 13.99 12.30 -6.47
CA LYS A 127 13.71 12.20 -7.92
C LYS A 127 14.52 11.09 -8.59
N CYS A 128 15.02 10.13 -7.82
CA CYS A 128 15.73 8.98 -8.37
C CYS A 128 14.71 7.93 -8.83
N ARG A 129 15.02 7.25 -9.94
CA ARG A 129 14.28 6.07 -10.39
C ARG A 129 15.23 4.94 -10.77
N SER A 130 14.80 3.71 -10.59
CA SER A 130 15.51 2.51 -11.03
C SER A 130 14.52 1.57 -11.72
N PHE A 131 14.82 1.16 -12.95
CA PHE A 131 13.97 0.22 -13.69
C PHE A 131 14.19 -1.20 -13.18
N ILE A 132 13.08 -1.93 -13.02
CA ILE A 132 13.09 -3.35 -12.71
C ILE A 132 12.86 -4.09 -14.04
N PRO A 133 13.65 -5.13 -14.36
CA PRO A 133 13.41 -5.93 -15.55
C PRO A 133 11.97 -6.45 -15.58
N THR A 134 11.27 -6.31 -16.68
CA THR A 134 9.91 -6.86 -16.80
C THR A 134 9.99 -8.38 -17.00
N PRO A 135 9.34 -9.21 -16.17
CA PRO A 135 9.30 -10.66 -16.36
C PRO A 135 8.77 -11.05 -17.74
N GLU A 136 9.37 -12.07 -18.37
CA GLU A 136 9.03 -12.53 -19.74
C GLU A 136 7.54 -12.90 -19.92
N SER A 137 6.92 -13.38 -18.85
CA SER A 137 5.49 -13.68 -18.72
C SER A 137 4.60 -12.44 -18.92
N LEU A 138 5.06 -11.27 -18.46
CA LEU A 138 4.37 -9.98 -18.61
C LEU A 138 4.75 -9.24 -19.89
N GLN A 139 5.84 -9.61 -20.55
CA GLN A 139 6.20 -9.05 -21.86
C GLN A 139 5.24 -9.52 -22.98
N ARG A 140 4.63 -10.71 -22.82
CA ARG A 140 3.75 -11.33 -23.82
C ARG A 140 2.26 -11.04 -23.63
N ASN A 141 1.86 -10.57 -22.45
CA ASN A 141 0.46 -10.31 -22.11
C ASN A 141 0.20 -8.80 -22.05
N HIS A 142 -0.65 -8.29 -22.94
CA HIS A 142 -0.98 -6.85 -23.02
C HIS A 142 -2.10 -6.41 -22.05
N ASP A 143 -2.72 -7.34 -21.32
CA ASP A 143 -3.77 -6.97 -20.38
C ASP A 143 -3.16 -6.43 -19.07
N PHE A 144 -3.09 -5.10 -18.99
CA PHE A 144 -2.69 -4.33 -17.81
C PHE A 144 -3.50 -4.63 -16.54
N ALA A 145 -4.59 -5.39 -16.65
CA ALA A 145 -5.65 -5.45 -15.64
C ALA A 145 -5.35 -6.33 -14.42
N ASN A 146 -4.31 -7.17 -14.41
CA ASN A 146 -4.13 -8.21 -13.38
C ASN A 146 -2.67 -8.38 -12.90
N ILE A 147 -1.94 -7.29 -12.68
CA ILE A 147 -0.59 -7.36 -12.10
C ILE A 147 -0.70 -7.46 -10.57
N ASN A 148 -0.48 -8.67 -10.04
CA ASN A 148 -0.51 -8.93 -8.60
C ASN A 148 0.89 -8.72 -8.02
N ILE A 149 1.22 -7.48 -7.69
CA ILE A 149 2.57 -7.11 -7.25
C ILE A 149 2.56 -6.54 -5.83
N MET A 150 3.63 -6.83 -5.10
CA MET A 150 3.81 -6.41 -3.72
C MET A 150 5.24 -5.95 -3.49
N LEU A 151 5.40 -5.06 -2.51
CA LEU A 151 6.67 -4.41 -2.24
C LEU A 151 7.00 -4.53 -0.76
N ASP A 152 8.15 -5.14 -0.47
CA ASP A 152 8.68 -5.32 0.89
C ASP A 152 9.88 -4.42 1.10
N PHE A 153 9.84 -3.71 2.22
CA PHE A 153 10.82 -2.72 2.65
C PHE A 153 11.37 -2.99 4.05
N SER A 154 11.14 -4.20 4.58
CA SER A 154 11.53 -4.60 5.94
C SER A 154 13.05 -4.62 6.16
N SER A 155 13.83 -4.77 5.08
CA SER A 155 15.28 -4.64 5.06
C SER A 155 15.75 -3.31 4.45
N ASP A 156 17.06 -3.05 4.47
CA ASP A 156 17.68 -1.92 3.74
C ASP A 156 17.39 -1.97 2.25
N ASP A 157 17.52 -3.17 1.69
CA ASP A 157 17.16 -3.47 0.32
C ASP A 157 15.66 -3.69 0.25
N TYR A 158 15.08 -3.46 -0.92
CA TYR A 158 13.68 -3.80 -1.17
C TYR A 158 13.57 -5.13 -1.91
N LYS A 159 12.44 -5.80 -1.73
CA LYS A 159 12.04 -6.95 -2.53
C LYS A 159 10.71 -6.68 -3.20
N VAL A 160 10.57 -7.14 -4.43
CA VAL A 160 9.31 -7.07 -5.17
C VAL A 160 8.80 -8.49 -5.37
N PHE A 161 7.58 -8.77 -4.96
CA PHE A 161 6.92 -10.05 -5.16
C PHE A 161 5.88 -9.92 -6.25
N LEU A 162 5.88 -10.84 -7.20
CA LEU A 162 4.93 -10.92 -8.29
C LEU A 162 4.24 -12.29 -8.25
N PHE A 163 2.91 -12.27 -8.22
CA PHE A 163 2.07 -13.47 -8.22
C PHE A 163 1.40 -13.64 -9.59
N GLU A 164 1.91 -14.58 -10.37
CA GLU A 164 1.45 -14.84 -11.72
C GLU A 164 0.44 -15.97 -11.72
N ASN A 165 -0.71 -15.76 -12.36
CA ASN A 165 -1.67 -16.84 -12.56
C ASN A 165 -1.13 -17.76 -13.66
N PRO A 166 -0.95 -19.07 -13.42
CA PRO A 166 -0.59 -20.00 -14.48
C PRO A 166 -1.68 -20.00 -15.54
N MET A 167 -1.28 -19.92 -16.81
CA MET A 167 -2.20 -19.92 -17.96
C MET A 167 -3.02 -21.23 -18.08
N GLU A 168 -2.65 -22.28 -17.35
CA GLU A 168 -3.34 -23.58 -17.40
C GLU A 168 -4.57 -23.62 -16.49
N TRP A 169 -5.71 -23.99 -17.08
CA TRP A 169 -7.01 -24.08 -16.39
C TRP A 169 -7.02 -25.06 -15.20
N SER A 170 -6.10 -26.03 -15.17
CA SER A 170 -5.92 -26.98 -14.06
C SER A 170 -5.29 -26.35 -12.82
N SER A 171 -4.66 -25.18 -12.95
CA SER A 171 -3.85 -24.52 -11.92
C SER A 171 -4.39 -23.16 -11.49
N ILE A 172 -5.65 -22.83 -11.82
CA ILE A 172 -6.34 -21.52 -11.61
C ILE A 172 -6.19 -20.94 -10.18
N ASN A 173 -5.80 -21.78 -9.21
CA ASN A 173 -5.74 -21.46 -7.79
C ASN A 173 -4.32 -21.57 -7.20
N CYS A 174 -3.27 -21.73 -8.03
CA CYS A 174 -1.88 -21.79 -7.59
C CYS A 174 -1.06 -20.73 -8.34
N TYR A 175 -0.73 -19.63 -7.70
CA TYR A 175 0.04 -18.56 -8.33
C TYR A 175 1.54 -18.87 -8.27
N THR A 176 2.23 -18.71 -9.40
CA THR A 176 3.70 -18.70 -9.38
C THR A 176 4.17 -17.44 -8.68
N CYS A 177 4.94 -17.59 -7.61
CA CYS A 177 5.53 -16.45 -6.90
C CYS A 177 6.94 -16.20 -7.43
N ARG A 178 7.18 -15.01 -7.97
CA ARG A 178 8.52 -14.53 -8.33
C ARG A 178 8.94 -13.42 -7.38
N VAL A 179 10.20 -13.41 -7.00
CA VAL A 179 10.80 -12.38 -6.16
C VAL A 179 11.95 -11.71 -6.89
N TYR A 180 11.95 -10.38 -6.90
CA TYR A 180 13.08 -9.56 -7.33
C TYR A 180 13.78 -9.02 -6.09
N HIS A 181 15.08 -9.24 -6.01
CA HIS A 181 15.93 -8.67 -4.97
C HIS A 181 16.76 -7.54 -5.57
N GLU A 182 16.70 -6.35 -4.98
CA GLU A 182 17.41 -5.16 -5.47
C GLU A 182 18.91 -5.42 -5.73
N LYS A 183 19.61 -6.03 -4.78
CA LYS A 183 21.04 -6.33 -4.89
C LYS A 183 21.40 -7.31 -6.01
N GLU A 184 20.51 -8.25 -6.29
CA GLU A 184 20.76 -9.29 -7.28
C GLU A 184 20.36 -8.83 -8.68
N GLY A 185 19.42 -7.89 -8.78
CA GLY A 185 18.97 -7.32 -10.04
C GLY A 185 18.20 -8.29 -10.94
N VAL A 186 17.81 -9.46 -10.43
CA VAL A 186 17.15 -10.52 -11.20
C VAL A 186 15.91 -11.06 -10.49
N TRP A 187 14.97 -11.59 -11.27
CA TRP A 187 13.81 -12.32 -10.77
C TRP A 187 14.17 -13.77 -10.49
N LYS A 188 13.75 -14.27 -9.34
CA LYS A 188 13.84 -15.68 -8.95
C LYS A 188 12.44 -16.23 -8.69
N THR A 189 12.18 -17.43 -9.20
CA THR A 189 10.94 -18.14 -8.90
C THR A 189 11.08 -18.83 -7.55
N MET A 190 10.08 -18.70 -6.68
CA MET A 190 10.01 -19.45 -5.43
C MET A 190 9.65 -20.90 -5.73
N ASP A 191 10.24 -21.84 -5.00
CA ASP A 191 10.04 -23.28 -5.22
C ASP A 191 8.57 -23.69 -5.13
N ASN A 192 7.85 -23.11 -4.15
CA ASN A 192 6.44 -23.38 -3.94
C ASN A 192 5.58 -22.18 -4.38
N GLY A 193 4.57 -22.47 -5.20
CA GLY A 193 3.54 -21.49 -5.58
C GLY A 193 2.59 -21.14 -4.43
N PHE A 194 1.88 -20.03 -4.58
CA PHE A 194 0.86 -19.59 -3.65
C PHE A 194 -0.49 -20.26 -3.94
N LEU A 195 -0.89 -21.17 -3.06
CA LEU A 195 -2.18 -21.85 -3.14
C LEU A 195 -3.27 -20.93 -2.59
N ALA A 196 -4.02 -20.30 -3.48
CA ALA A 196 -5.07 -19.32 -3.17
C ALA A 196 -6.43 -19.93 -2.81
N GLY A 197 -6.59 -21.25 -2.94
CA GLY A 197 -7.90 -21.91 -2.83
C GLY A 197 -8.83 -21.53 -3.99
N GLY A 198 -10.13 -21.84 -3.91
CA GLY A 198 -11.04 -21.72 -5.06
C GLY A 198 -11.48 -20.31 -5.47
N ARG A 199 -11.14 -19.27 -4.72
CA ARG A 199 -11.59 -17.89 -4.98
C ARG A 199 -10.49 -17.02 -5.59
N ASN A 200 -10.91 -16.02 -6.38
CA ASN A 200 -10.03 -14.95 -6.83
C ASN A 200 -9.53 -14.17 -5.63
N MET A 201 -8.24 -13.84 -5.64
CA MET A 201 -7.59 -13.12 -4.56
C MET A 201 -7.48 -11.64 -4.90
N ASN A 202 -7.74 -10.77 -3.91
CA ASN A 202 -7.61 -9.32 -4.04
C ASN A 202 -6.22 -8.88 -3.56
N PHE A 203 -5.30 -8.72 -4.51
CA PHE A 203 -3.92 -8.27 -4.24
C PHE A 203 -3.80 -6.77 -4.02
N ASP A 204 -4.84 -5.95 -4.25
CA ASP A 204 -4.76 -4.51 -4.01
C ASP A 204 -4.80 -4.15 -2.51
N MET A 205 -5.32 -5.06 -1.68
CA MET A 205 -5.44 -4.90 -0.22
C MET A 205 -4.64 -6.00 0.49
N ASN A 206 -3.37 -6.14 0.09
CA ASN A 206 -2.45 -7.13 0.65
C ASN A 206 -1.73 -6.60 1.91
N LEU A 207 -1.06 -7.52 2.61
CA LEU A 207 -0.42 -7.25 3.90
C LEU A 207 0.80 -8.13 4.12
N PHE A 208 1.93 -7.54 4.56
CA PHE A 208 3.04 -8.27 5.17
C PHE A 208 2.89 -8.32 6.68
N HIS A 209 2.82 -9.52 7.26
CA HIS A 209 2.76 -9.73 8.70
C HIS A 209 3.46 -11.04 9.06
N ASN A 210 4.25 -11.07 10.14
CA ASN A 210 4.93 -12.29 10.64
C ASN A 210 5.60 -13.15 9.55
N LYS A 211 6.37 -12.51 8.65
CA LYS A 211 7.08 -13.15 7.52
C LYS A 211 6.16 -13.89 6.52
N ALA A 212 4.88 -13.55 6.50
CA ALA A 212 3.93 -14.05 5.54
C ALA A 212 3.23 -12.89 4.82
N ILE A 213 2.84 -13.17 3.58
CA ILE A 213 1.98 -12.31 2.77
C ILE A 213 0.55 -12.76 2.97
N TYR A 214 -0.33 -11.87 3.39
CA TYR A 214 -1.75 -12.13 3.52
C TYR A 214 -2.50 -11.45 2.38
N VAL A 215 -3.46 -12.18 1.80
CA VAL A 215 -4.33 -11.70 0.73
C VAL A 215 -5.75 -12.17 1.04
N ILE A 216 -6.75 -11.30 0.84
CA ILE A 216 -8.16 -11.64 1.05
C ILE A 216 -8.81 -12.07 -0.27
N SER A 217 -9.69 -13.06 -0.22
CA SER A 217 -10.46 -13.47 -1.40
C SER A 217 -11.58 -12.47 -1.73
N ASP A 218 -12.06 -12.51 -2.96
CA ASP A 218 -13.25 -11.75 -3.36
C ASP A 218 -14.54 -12.22 -2.67
N CYS A 219 -15.62 -11.46 -2.86
CA CYS A 219 -16.96 -11.77 -2.32
C CYS A 219 -17.96 -12.21 -3.40
N SER A 220 -17.48 -12.53 -4.60
CA SER A 220 -18.31 -12.80 -5.78
C SER A 220 -19.15 -14.09 -5.66
N HIS A 221 -20.20 -14.16 -6.48
CA HIS A 221 -21.31 -15.10 -6.37
C HIS A 221 -21.21 -16.36 -7.25
N TYR A 222 -20.00 -16.80 -7.58
CA TYR A 222 -19.83 -17.93 -8.49
C TYR A 222 -19.79 -19.31 -7.82
N PHE A 223 -19.86 -19.37 -6.47
CA PHE A 223 -19.96 -20.64 -5.74
C PHE A 223 -21.35 -20.86 -5.12
N ALA A 224 -21.84 -22.09 -5.20
CA ALA A 224 -23.03 -22.53 -4.48
C ALA A 224 -22.74 -22.77 -2.99
N LYS A 225 -23.78 -22.66 -2.14
CA LYS A 225 -23.69 -22.85 -0.68
C LYS A 225 -22.95 -24.11 -0.21
N PRO A 226 -23.06 -25.27 -0.88
CA PRO A 226 -22.33 -26.48 -0.47
C PRO A 226 -20.81 -26.40 -0.69
N SER A 227 -20.32 -25.49 -1.53
CA SER A 227 -18.88 -25.37 -1.83
C SER A 227 -18.11 -24.96 -0.56
N PRO A 228 -16.93 -25.56 -0.29
CA PRO A 228 -16.06 -25.09 0.80
C PRO A 228 -15.57 -23.66 0.56
N PHE A 229 -15.55 -23.21 -0.69
CA PHE A 229 -15.18 -21.86 -1.09
C PHE A 229 -16.40 -20.93 -1.21
N TYR A 230 -17.57 -21.34 -0.72
CA TYR A 230 -18.76 -20.48 -0.74
C TYR A 230 -18.49 -19.14 -0.04
N LYS A 231 -17.79 -19.12 1.10
CA LYS A 231 -17.53 -17.90 1.87
C LYS A 231 -16.15 -17.31 1.56
N PRO A 232 -15.96 -15.99 1.73
CA PRO A 232 -14.64 -15.38 1.62
C PRO A 232 -13.72 -15.81 2.77
N TYR A 233 -12.40 -15.75 2.52
CA TYR A 233 -11.34 -16.14 3.45
C TYR A 233 -10.07 -15.31 3.19
N ILE A 234 -9.11 -15.40 4.11
CA ILE A 234 -7.76 -14.86 3.92
C ILE A 234 -6.82 -16.03 3.67
N MET A 235 -5.91 -15.88 2.73
CA MET A 235 -4.80 -16.81 2.53
C MET A 235 -3.49 -16.12 2.90
N SER A 236 -2.66 -16.82 3.66
CA SER A 236 -1.27 -16.48 3.90
C SER A 236 -0.34 -17.27 2.99
N TYR A 237 0.75 -16.64 2.56
CA TYR A 237 1.89 -17.25 1.89
C TYR A 237 3.15 -17.01 2.74
N HIS A 238 3.69 -18.05 3.35
CA HIS A 238 4.86 -17.98 4.22
C HIS A 238 6.13 -17.90 3.38
N LEU A 239 6.91 -16.83 3.56
CA LEU A 239 8.04 -16.54 2.68
C LEU A 239 9.24 -17.48 2.87
N GLU A 240 9.35 -18.13 4.02
CA GLU A 240 10.50 -19.01 4.34
C GLU A 240 10.42 -20.36 3.61
N ASN A 241 9.21 -20.90 3.42
CA ASN A 241 9.00 -22.23 2.83
C ASN A 241 7.99 -22.24 1.68
N GLY A 242 7.37 -21.09 1.35
CA GLY A 242 6.32 -20.96 0.36
C GLY A 242 5.02 -21.68 0.70
N ASN A 243 4.82 -22.07 1.96
CA ASN A 243 3.58 -22.73 2.37
C ASN A 243 2.42 -21.76 2.39
N SER A 244 1.24 -22.25 1.98
CA SER A 244 0.02 -21.46 1.98
C SER A 244 -0.94 -21.95 3.06
N THR A 245 -1.50 -21.03 3.84
CA THR A 245 -2.42 -21.36 4.95
C THR A 245 -3.68 -20.50 4.89
N MET A 246 -4.82 -21.07 5.26
CA MET A 246 -6.09 -20.34 5.25
C MET A 246 -6.43 -19.81 6.64
N LEU A 247 -6.67 -18.50 6.73
CA LEU A 247 -7.15 -17.83 7.93
C LEU A 247 -8.66 -17.56 7.81
N ARG A 248 -9.42 -18.00 8.82
CA ARG A 248 -10.88 -17.88 8.83
C ARG A 248 -11.31 -16.46 9.24
N LEU A 249 -12.32 -15.95 8.55
CA LEU A 249 -12.96 -14.67 8.87
C LEU A 249 -13.96 -14.79 10.03
N PRO A 250 -14.27 -13.69 10.75
CA PRO A 250 -15.29 -13.70 11.78
C PRO A 250 -16.67 -14.05 11.22
N ARG A 251 -17.47 -14.79 12.00
CA ARG A 251 -18.82 -15.25 11.59
C ARG A 251 -19.75 -14.11 11.17
N GLU A 252 -19.56 -12.91 11.71
CA GLU A 252 -20.32 -11.72 11.31
C GLU A 252 -19.87 -11.13 9.97
N ALA A 253 -18.57 -11.18 9.65
CA ALA A 253 -18.04 -10.66 8.39
C ALA A 253 -18.55 -11.48 7.20
N ILE A 254 -18.66 -12.81 7.34
CA ILE A 254 -19.20 -13.69 6.29
C ILE A 254 -20.71 -13.51 6.05
N ARG A 255 -21.48 -12.88 6.95
CA ARG A 255 -22.93 -12.70 6.77
C ARG A 255 -23.21 -11.71 5.64
N GLY A 256 -23.91 -12.18 4.60
CA GLY A 256 -24.30 -11.36 3.46
C GLY A 256 -23.13 -10.82 2.63
N CYS A 257 -21.97 -11.49 2.65
CA CYS A 257 -20.82 -11.17 1.79
C CYS A 257 -21.19 -11.25 0.30
N HIS A 258 -22.10 -12.16 -0.03
CA HIS A 258 -22.78 -12.27 -1.33
C HIS A 258 -23.80 -11.15 -1.55
N THR A 259 -23.49 -9.88 -1.29
CA THR A 259 -24.32 -8.76 -1.75
C THR A 259 -23.47 -7.50 -1.71
N MET A 260 -23.02 -7.01 -2.87
CA MET A 260 -22.28 -5.73 -3.04
C MET A 260 -21.44 -5.37 -1.82
N THR A 261 -20.49 -6.24 -1.49
CA THR A 261 -19.65 -6.15 -0.29
C THR A 261 -18.20 -6.09 -0.72
N ASN A 262 -17.48 -5.10 -0.21
CA ASN A 262 -16.04 -5.00 -0.36
C ASN A 262 -15.38 -5.35 0.98
N MET A 263 -14.31 -6.12 0.95
CA MET A 263 -13.50 -6.45 2.11
C MET A 263 -12.04 -6.19 1.82
N GLY A 264 -11.32 -5.71 2.82
CA GLY A 264 -9.88 -5.45 2.76
C GLY A 264 -9.20 -5.86 4.05
N ILE A 265 -7.92 -6.19 3.96
CA ILE A 265 -7.08 -6.48 5.11
C ILE A 265 -5.92 -5.49 5.18
N PHE A 266 -5.54 -5.12 6.39
CA PHE A 266 -4.55 -4.08 6.64
C PHE A 266 -3.77 -4.37 7.91
N ASN A 267 -2.70 -3.62 8.16
CA ASN A 267 -2.02 -3.65 9.46
C ASN A 267 -2.95 -3.08 10.55
N TRP A 268 -2.94 -3.71 11.73
CA TRP A 268 -3.56 -3.19 12.95
C TRP A 268 -2.48 -2.82 13.96
N GLY A 269 -2.64 -1.66 14.62
CA GLY A 269 -1.73 -1.15 15.63
C GLY A 269 -0.50 -0.46 15.05
N LYS A 270 0.06 0.48 15.84
CA LYS A 270 1.28 1.24 15.48
C LYS A 270 2.44 0.30 15.21
N VAL A 271 3.35 0.70 14.31
CA VAL A 271 4.53 -0.11 13.96
C VAL A 271 5.44 -0.36 15.18
N SER A 272 5.49 0.58 16.10
CA SER A 272 6.22 0.47 17.38
C SER A 272 5.54 -0.41 18.43
N SER A 273 4.29 -0.84 18.20
CA SER A 273 3.52 -1.60 19.18
C SER A 273 3.81 -3.10 19.11
N SER A 274 3.91 -3.76 20.27
CA SER A 274 3.92 -5.22 20.36
C SER A 274 2.56 -5.85 20.06
N LYS A 275 1.49 -5.05 19.97
CA LYS A 275 0.11 -5.49 19.69
C LYS A 275 -0.25 -5.47 18.21
N ARG A 276 0.75 -5.49 17.32
CA ARG A 276 0.51 -5.51 15.86
C ARG A 276 -0.25 -6.76 15.47
N SER A 277 -1.24 -6.58 14.60
CA SER A 277 -2.05 -7.68 14.11
C SER A 277 -2.63 -7.37 12.73
N ILE A 278 -3.60 -8.17 12.30
CA ILE A 278 -4.34 -8.02 11.04
C ILE A 278 -5.66 -7.32 11.33
N CYS A 279 -5.90 -6.21 10.63
CA CYS A 279 -7.19 -5.52 10.57
C CYS A 279 -8.02 -6.07 9.40
N LEU A 280 -9.30 -6.34 9.63
CA LEU A 280 -10.28 -6.64 8.60
C LEU A 280 -11.30 -5.51 8.52
N VAL A 281 -11.48 -4.95 7.33
CA VAL A 281 -12.53 -3.96 7.06
C VAL A 281 -13.53 -4.55 6.08
N LYS A 282 -14.81 -4.42 6.40
CA LYS A 282 -15.92 -4.75 5.51
C LYS A 282 -16.78 -3.52 5.27
N VAL A 283 -17.12 -3.28 4.01
CA VAL A 283 -18.10 -2.27 3.61
C VAL A 283 -19.26 -2.94 2.91
N ARG A 284 -20.47 -2.73 3.43
CA ARG A 284 -21.70 -3.23 2.81
C ARG A 284 -22.81 -2.20 2.97
N LYS A 285 -23.43 -1.78 1.85
CA LYS A 285 -24.51 -0.79 1.84
C LYS A 285 -24.17 0.47 2.68
N SER A 286 -22.96 1.00 2.49
CA SER A 286 -22.42 2.16 3.22
C SER A 286 -22.35 1.96 4.74
N VAL A 287 -22.15 0.73 5.20
CA VAL A 287 -21.84 0.41 6.60
C VAL A 287 -20.44 -0.19 6.66
N PHE A 288 -19.55 0.51 7.35
CA PHE A 288 -18.25 -0.01 7.73
C PHE A 288 -18.40 -0.93 8.93
N THR A 289 -17.68 -2.05 8.91
CA THR A 289 -17.44 -2.85 10.09
C THR A 289 -15.98 -3.24 10.11
N VAL A 290 -15.32 -3.02 11.23
CA VAL A 290 -13.87 -3.20 11.41
C VAL A 290 -13.63 -4.19 12.53
N TRP A 291 -12.70 -5.11 12.31
CA TRP A 291 -12.21 -6.06 13.29
C TRP A 291 -10.70 -6.08 13.30
N TYR A 292 -10.10 -6.50 14.41
CA TYR A 292 -8.71 -6.96 14.41
C TYR A 292 -8.63 -8.41 14.86
N LEU A 293 -7.61 -9.11 14.37
CA LEU A 293 -7.32 -10.48 14.76
C LEU A 293 -6.70 -10.46 16.17
N LYS A 294 -7.44 -10.95 17.15
CA LYS A 294 -7.00 -10.97 18.56
C LYS A 294 -6.04 -12.12 18.84
N ASP A 295 -6.31 -13.28 18.24
CA ASP A 295 -5.48 -14.47 18.38
C ASP A 295 -5.42 -15.21 17.04
N TYR A 296 -4.20 -15.47 16.58
CA TYR A 296 -3.95 -16.05 15.26
C TYR A 296 -4.33 -17.53 15.22
N GLU A 297 -3.87 -18.30 16.21
CA GLU A 297 -4.03 -19.75 16.28
C GLU A 297 -5.50 -20.18 16.33
N SER A 298 -6.31 -19.52 17.16
CA SER A 298 -7.75 -19.78 17.24
C SER A 298 -8.57 -19.05 16.17
N SER A 299 -7.94 -18.22 15.32
CA SER A 299 -8.63 -17.32 14.38
C SER A 299 -9.69 -16.46 15.09
N SER A 300 -9.37 -15.94 16.28
CA SER A 300 -10.29 -15.15 17.09
C SER A 300 -10.20 -13.67 16.71
N TRP A 301 -11.35 -13.08 16.40
CA TRP A 301 -11.46 -11.69 15.95
C TRP A 301 -12.24 -10.85 16.94
N GLN A 302 -11.77 -9.63 17.18
CA GLN A 302 -12.47 -8.64 17.99
C GLN A 302 -13.00 -7.51 17.12
N LYS A 303 -14.29 -7.19 17.27
CA LYS A 303 -14.92 -6.08 16.56
C LYS A 303 -14.49 -4.77 17.22
N VAL A 304 -14.06 -3.83 16.40
CA VAL A 304 -13.65 -2.48 16.80
C VAL A 304 -14.79 -1.50 16.57
N LEU A 305 -15.35 -1.53 15.36
CA LEU A 305 -16.25 -0.50 14.89
C LEU A 305 -17.35 -1.10 14.02
N LYS A 306 -18.56 -0.56 14.13
CA LYS A 306 -19.64 -0.75 13.16
C LYS A 306 -20.42 0.55 13.01
N VAL A 307 -20.28 1.21 11.86
CA VAL A 307 -20.85 2.53 11.63
C VAL A 307 -21.38 2.68 10.22
N ARG A 308 -22.50 3.37 10.09
CA ARG A 308 -23.05 3.77 8.78
C ARG A 308 -22.39 5.08 8.37
N VAL A 309 -21.94 5.19 7.12
CA VAL A 309 -21.25 6.39 6.61
C VAL A 309 -22.09 7.65 6.79
N ARG A 310 -23.41 7.58 6.55
CA ARG A 310 -24.33 8.70 6.81
C ARG A 310 -24.43 9.12 8.28
N GLY A 311 -24.08 8.22 9.20
CA GLY A 311 -24.04 8.48 10.64
C GLY A 311 -22.72 9.08 11.12
N LEU A 312 -21.74 9.30 10.23
CA LEU A 312 -20.46 9.93 10.55
C LEU A 312 -20.52 11.46 10.53
N GLY A 313 -21.67 12.06 10.22
CA GLY A 313 -21.81 13.52 10.18
C GLY A 313 -21.07 14.19 9.03
N LEU A 314 -20.86 13.48 7.91
CA LEU A 314 -20.21 14.04 6.72
C LEU A 314 -21.05 15.18 6.12
N GLN A 315 -20.37 16.15 5.51
CA GLN A 315 -21.03 17.28 4.82
C GLN A 315 -21.76 16.84 3.55
N GLU A 316 -21.36 15.72 2.95
CA GLU A 316 -21.98 15.19 1.73
C GLU A 316 -23.37 14.58 1.96
N LYS A 317 -24.26 14.82 1.00
CA LYS A 317 -25.57 14.16 0.96
C LYS A 317 -25.44 12.77 0.34
N ASN A 318 -25.82 11.74 1.09
CA ASN A 318 -25.86 10.34 0.63
C ASN A 318 -24.51 9.78 0.10
N PRO A 319 -23.40 9.93 0.84
CA PRO A 319 -22.07 9.51 0.41
C PRO A 319 -22.01 8.01 0.04
N GLN A 320 -21.45 7.73 -1.14
CA GLN A 320 -21.12 6.38 -1.62
C GLN A 320 -19.63 6.14 -1.44
N VAL A 321 -19.23 5.02 -0.85
CA VAL A 321 -17.82 4.68 -0.64
C VAL A 321 -17.26 4.08 -1.92
N THR A 322 -16.16 4.66 -2.42
CA THR A 322 -15.52 4.29 -3.69
C THR A 322 -14.14 3.64 -3.50
N GLY A 323 -13.55 3.78 -2.32
CA GLY A 323 -12.29 3.15 -1.91
C GLY A 323 -12.06 3.33 -0.41
N PHE A 324 -11.25 2.46 0.19
CA PHE A 324 -10.86 2.56 1.59
C PHE A 324 -9.54 1.86 1.87
N THR A 325 -8.86 2.29 2.92
CA THR A 325 -7.64 1.68 3.46
C THR A 325 -7.55 1.92 4.98
N VAL A 326 -6.66 1.23 5.67
CA VAL A 326 -6.27 1.57 7.04
C VAL A 326 -4.81 1.96 7.03
N THR A 327 -4.52 3.21 7.40
CA THR A 327 -3.16 3.75 7.51
C THR A 327 -2.73 3.82 8.96
N ASN A 328 -1.41 3.72 9.19
CA ASN A 328 -0.78 3.83 10.51
C ASN A 328 -1.29 2.84 11.57
N GLY A 329 -2.03 1.81 11.14
CA GLY A 329 -2.59 0.77 11.98
C GLY A 329 -3.85 1.16 12.76
N ASP A 330 -4.27 2.43 12.71
CA ASP A 330 -5.37 2.95 13.53
C ASP A 330 -6.20 4.07 12.89
N ILE A 331 -5.97 4.41 11.61
CA ILE A 331 -6.75 5.41 10.90
C ILE A 331 -7.45 4.75 9.71
N LEU A 332 -8.78 4.67 9.76
CA LEU A 332 -9.58 4.28 8.59
C LEU A 332 -9.66 5.47 7.65
N VAL A 333 -9.09 5.34 6.46
CA VAL A 333 -9.23 6.33 5.40
C VAL A 333 -10.19 5.80 4.35
N PHE A 334 -11.17 6.61 3.95
CA PHE A 334 -12.11 6.22 2.90
C PHE A 334 -12.43 7.39 1.99
N ALA A 335 -12.66 7.06 0.72
CA ALA A 335 -13.05 8.02 -0.30
C ALA A 335 -14.53 7.85 -0.64
N THR A 336 -15.18 8.97 -0.93
CA THR A 336 -16.49 9.04 -1.56
C THR A 336 -16.35 9.29 -3.05
N GLU A 337 -17.40 9.75 -3.73
CA GLU A 337 -17.29 10.17 -5.13
C GLU A 337 -16.54 11.51 -5.27
N GLU A 338 -16.48 12.31 -4.21
CA GLU A 338 -15.96 13.69 -4.24
C GLU A 338 -14.83 13.96 -3.25
N LYS A 339 -14.82 13.30 -2.09
CA LYS A 339 -13.96 13.65 -0.96
C LYS A 339 -13.33 12.44 -0.29
N VAL A 340 -12.21 12.68 0.37
CA VAL A 340 -11.55 11.70 1.24
C VAL A 340 -11.68 12.13 2.69
N TYR A 341 -11.98 11.15 3.54
CA TYR A 341 -12.10 11.32 4.97
C TYR A 341 -11.19 10.35 5.71
N SER A 342 -10.82 10.73 6.92
CA SER A 342 -10.21 9.86 7.91
C SER A 342 -11.19 9.64 9.07
N CYS A 343 -11.09 8.49 9.71
CA CYS A 343 -11.82 8.13 10.92
C CYS A 343 -10.88 7.38 11.85
N GLY A 344 -10.67 7.89 13.06
CA GLY A 344 -9.83 7.20 14.05
C GLY A 344 -10.46 5.91 14.56
N LEU A 345 -9.63 4.88 14.73
CA LEU A 345 -9.99 3.54 15.22
C LEU A 345 -9.40 3.22 16.60
N ASN A 346 -8.44 4.01 17.07
CA ASN A 346 -7.86 3.90 18.41
C ASN A 346 -8.72 4.62 19.46
N GLU A 347 -8.42 4.44 20.75
CA GLU A 347 -9.20 5.02 21.85
C GLU A 347 -9.12 6.56 21.88
N GLU A 348 -7.98 7.14 21.55
CA GLU A 348 -7.74 8.60 21.63
C GLU A 348 -8.55 9.39 20.61
N ARG A 349 -8.71 8.84 19.39
CA ARG A 349 -9.39 9.48 18.26
C ARG A 349 -10.58 8.67 17.78
N PHE A 350 -11.13 7.82 18.65
CA PHE A 350 -12.19 6.90 18.28
C PHE A 350 -13.36 7.66 17.65
N MET A 351 -13.75 7.30 16.42
CA MET A 351 -14.85 7.92 15.70
C MET A 351 -14.69 9.42 15.41
N MET A 352 -13.49 9.99 15.62
CA MET A 352 -13.17 11.34 15.18
C MET A 352 -13.01 11.31 13.66
N VAL A 353 -13.84 12.10 12.96
CA VAL A 353 -13.88 12.15 11.50
C VAL A 353 -13.36 13.49 11.02
N GLU A 354 -12.43 13.45 10.08
CA GLU A 354 -11.86 14.66 9.48
C GLU A 354 -11.82 14.54 7.96
N GLU A 355 -12.20 15.61 7.27
CA GLU A 355 -12.03 15.74 5.82
C GLU A 355 -10.54 15.94 5.50
N ILE A 356 -9.99 15.07 4.65
CA ILE A 356 -8.63 15.18 4.13
C ILE A 356 -8.60 16.16 2.95
N GLY A 357 -9.55 16.02 2.02
CA GLY A 357 -9.65 16.89 0.85
C GLY A 357 -10.58 16.36 -0.23
N GLN A 358 -10.71 17.13 -1.31
CA GLN A 358 -11.44 16.75 -2.52
C GLN A 358 -10.53 16.00 -3.50
N HIS A 359 -11.09 15.07 -4.29
CA HIS A 359 -10.33 14.37 -5.33
C HIS A 359 -11.08 14.37 -6.67
N ASN A 360 -10.35 14.20 -7.78
CA ASN A 360 -10.94 14.20 -9.12
C ASN A 360 -11.34 12.79 -9.62
N CYS A 361 -11.09 11.76 -8.81
CA CYS A 361 -11.33 10.37 -9.18
C CYS A 361 -12.72 9.90 -8.74
N ARG A 362 -13.65 9.62 -9.65
CA ARG A 362 -15.05 9.35 -9.25
C ARG A 362 -15.32 7.96 -8.67
N PHE A 363 -14.69 6.91 -9.21
CA PHE A 363 -15.02 5.52 -8.86
C PHE A 363 -13.77 4.65 -8.78
N ASN A 364 -13.88 3.57 -7.99
CA ASN A 364 -12.87 2.54 -7.77
C ASN A 364 -11.48 3.11 -7.48
N LEU A 365 -11.29 3.56 -6.24
CA LEU A 365 -10.08 4.25 -5.83
C LEU A 365 -9.08 3.30 -5.16
N ARG A 366 -7.81 3.43 -5.57
CA ARG A 366 -6.66 2.90 -4.85
C ARG A 366 -6.04 4.00 -4.00
N LEU A 367 -5.74 3.65 -2.75
CA LEU A 367 -5.25 4.54 -1.72
C LEU A 367 -3.93 3.95 -1.19
N PHE A 368 -2.83 4.69 -1.35
CA PHE A 368 -1.52 4.24 -0.90
C PHE A 368 -0.96 5.21 0.14
N SER A 369 -0.65 4.72 1.34
CA SER A 369 0.00 5.55 2.35
C SER A 369 1.45 5.86 1.97
N TYR A 370 1.94 7.01 2.39
CA TYR A 370 3.27 7.50 2.03
C TYR A 370 3.89 8.35 3.13
N SER A 371 5.19 8.17 3.32
CA SER A 371 6.09 8.97 4.14
C SER A 371 7.33 9.32 3.34
N ASP A 372 7.88 10.52 3.54
CA ASP A 372 9.02 11.03 2.79
C ASP A 372 10.36 10.63 3.43
N THR A 373 11.19 9.89 2.69
CA THR A 373 12.53 9.46 3.13
C THR A 373 13.54 9.62 2.00
N PHE A 374 14.83 9.58 2.33
CA PHE A 374 15.91 9.54 1.34
C PHE A 374 16.27 8.13 0.89
N ARG A 375 15.37 7.16 1.08
CA ARG A 375 15.63 5.76 0.73
C ARG A 375 16.06 5.65 -0.74
N SER A 376 17.16 4.93 -0.97
CA SER A 376 17.70 4.73 -2.32
C SER A 376 16.76 3.86 -3.17
N CYS A 377 16.68 4.17 -4.48
CA CYS A 377 15.95 3.35 -5.45
C CYS A 377 16.76 2.12 -5.93
N GLY A 378 17.96 1.92 -5.39
CA GLY A 378 18.84 0.80 -5.70
C GLY A 378 20.09 1.21 -6.49
N ILE A 379 20.94 0.23 -6.78
CA ILE A 379 22.28 0.44 -7.39
C ILE A 379 22.21 1.12 -8.76
N ASN A 380 21.19 0.83 -9.56
CA ASN A 380 21.02 1.38 -10.92
C ASN A 380 20.17 2.65 -10.96
N ALA A 381 20.00 3.32 -9.82
CA ALA A 381 19.17 4.52 -9.73
C ALA A 381 19.77 5.69 -10.52
N VAL A 382 18.93 6.32 -11.33
CA VAL A 382 19.26 7.54 -12.07
C VAL A 382 18.38 8.70 -11.59
N THR A 383 18.95 9.89 -11.51
CA THR A 383 18.20 11.10 -11.17
C THR A 383 17.38 11.59 -12.36
N TRP A 384 16.10 11.81 -12.14
CA TRP A 384 15.22 12.46 -13.10
C TRP A 384 15.37 13.99 -12.98
N ASN A 385 15.70 14.64 -14.09
CA ASN A 385 15.94 16.09 -14.18
C ASN A 385 14.67 16.88 -14.49
#